data_AF-A0A2V0NUZ8-F1
#
_entry.id   AF-A0A2V0NUZ8-F1
#
_cell.length_a   1.000
_cell.length_b   1.000
_cell.length_c   1.000
_cell.angle_alpha   90.00
_cell.angle_beta   90.00
_cell.angle_gamma   90.00
#
_symmetry.space_group_name_H-M   'P 1'
#
loop_
_entity.id
_entity.type
_entity.pdbx_description
1 polymer ?
#
loop_
_entity_poly.entity_id
_entity_poly.type
_entity_poly.pdbx_seq_one_letter_code
_entity_poly.pdbx_strand_id
1 'polypeptide(L)'
;MQPHPMGGGGAAPPPPPQQLQLPADPQVLALLLQEAQGQIGKLRAELFAVGRVAEERRQALELLARERDQIVSAAQQLQAQLASAQSAASEARAAAASADDLRSEAAKLARDCESHEAARAAAQRELSEERAARAAAEAARARAEGERARLQVARDDLAAALRVAEQRAEEAAEEQVKAEEEAAAARMELAAAQARGGGRRGAGEEARLLAAELEGERARAAALQQQLAAARSEAAAAAAARDAAAAGAAEAGAEAERLRARLAEAEAEAAAAAAEAASAQPAGAGESARAAEAEAAAAAAAAASAAAVEQAEALREELAEARAAASDLGARAADLEAALGRQRRDADAAARRADAAEAQLRSERARGGAGRSPRRGGGGASSSSSGDEAGPRRSGSGSGAEAGGARDLDLRAHVDDLTEEVGWLQDQVELLMGKVVALKKARDKLLGQLDRQTTEGEQLALENKLLAEQLAEARGLAAGWEAQAQDGLQAIARLKDCLEEGAAWAQSGGGEQGGGGAEGAGAGPAAAPPRAEAAASEARAAALELRSRALAAELLRALAARGAAARAAVPLLGGVEARLLAAREAVGRSR
;
A
#
# COMPACT_ATOMS: atom_id res chain seq x y z
N MET A 1 -62.93 -51.58 -51.12
CA MET A 1 -64.05 -52.55 -51.19
C MET A 1 -64.47 -52.66 -52.65
N GLN A 2 -64.44 -53.87 -53.19
CA GLN A 2 -64.78 -54.19 -54.58
C GLN A 2 -66.28 -53.92 -54.84
N PRO A 3 -66.68 -53.35 -55.99
CA PRO A 3 -68.09 -53.27 -56.36
C PRO A 3 -68.56 -54.65 -56.84
N HIS A 4 -69.38 -55.31 -56.03
CA HIS A 4 -70.14 -56.49 -56.46
C HIS A 4 -71.23 -56.05 -57.46
N PRO A 5 -71.26 -56.63 -58.68
CA PRO A 5 -72.41 -56.50 -59.57
C PRO A 5 -73.51 -57.46 -59.09
N MET A 6 -74.43 -56.98 -58.26
CA MET A 6 -75.75 -57.60 -58.14
C MET A 6 -76.48 -57.22 -59.43
N GLY A 7 -76.54 -58.07 -60.43
CA GLY A 7 -77.33 -59.29 -60.37
C GLY A 7 -78.69 -58.95 -60.95
N GLY A 8 -78.74 -58.83 -62.29
CA GLY A 8 -79.98 -58.67 -63.05
C GLY A 8 -80.84 -59.91 -62.88
N GLY A 9 -81.68 -59.92 -61.85
CA GLY A 9 -82.78 -60.86 -61.71
C GLY A 9 -83.89 -60.46 -62.68
N GLY A 10 -83.98 -61.19 -63.80
CA GLY A 10 -85.09 -61.08 -64.73
C GLY A 10 -86.40 -61.38 -64.00
N ALA A 11 -87.22 -60.35 -63.78
CA ALA A 11 -88.60 -60.51 -63.39
C ALA A 11 -89.36 -61.13 -64.57
N ALA A 12 -89.89 -62.33 -64.34
CA ALA A 12 -90.73 -63.06 -65.28
C ALA A 12 -91.93 -62.21 -65.75
N PRO A 13 -92.39 -62.37 -67.00
CA PRO A 13 -93.54 -61.64 -67.52
C PRO A 13 -94.80 -61.93 -66.68
N PRO A 14 -95.60 -60.91 -66.34
CA PRO A 14 -96.83 -61.11 -65.58
C PRO A 14 -97.79 -62.01 -66.38
N PRO A 15 -98.50 -62.94 -65.71
CA PRO A 15 -99.49 -63.80 -66.36
C PRO A 15 -100.64 -62.98 -66.97
N PRO A 16 -101.26 -63.46 -68.05
CA PRO A 16 -102.36 -62.76 -68.71
C PRO A 16 -103.53 -62.55 -67.74
N PRO A 17 -104.25 -61.41 -67.83
CA PRO A 17 -105.36 -61.11 -66.94
C PRO A 17 -106.43 -62.19 -67.08
N GLN A 18 -106.60 -62.99 -66.02
CA GLN A 18 -107.74 -63.88 -65.90
C GLN A 18 -109.01 -63.01 -65.95
N GLN A 19 -109.81 -63.21 -67.00
CA GLN A 19 -111.10 -62.56 -67.17
C GLN A 19 -112.01 -62.99 -66.01
N LEU A 20 -112.05 -62.16 -64.97
CA LEU A 20 -113.03 -62.24 -63.90
C LEU A 20 -114.42 -62.16 -64.53
N GLN A 21 -115.13 -63.28 -64.55
CA GLN A 21 -116.54 -63.34 -64.92
C GLN A 21 -117.30 -62.45 -63.95
N LEU A 22 -117.74 -61.29 -64.44
CA LEU A 22 -118.53 -60.33 -63.69
C LEU A 22 -119.88 -60.95 -63.33
N PRO A 23 -120.32 -60.89 -62.06
CA PRO A 23 -121.65 -61.34 -61.67
C PRO A 23 -122.71 -60.53 -62.41
N ALA A 24 -123.66 -61.22 -63.05
CA ALA A 24 -124.70 -60.63 -63.90
C ALA A 24 -125.79 -59.85 -63.14
N ASP A 25 -125.62 -59.67 -61.82
CA ASP A 25 -126.58 -58.98 -60.97
C ASP A 25 -126.13 -57.53 -60.72
N PRO A 26 -126.82 -56.52 -61.29
CA PRO A 26 -126.42 -55.12 -61.23
C PRO A 26 -126.36 -54.56 -59.80
N GLN A 27 -127.08 -55.17 -58.85
CA GLN A 27 -127.02 -54.77 -57.43
C GLN A 27 -125.70 -55.18 -56.76
N VAL A 28 -125.16 -56.36 -57.09
CA VAL A 28 -123.87 -56.84 -56.57
C VAL A 28 -122.72 -56.00 -57.14
N LEU A 29 -122.80 -55.62 -58.42
CA LEU A 29 -121.81 -54.75 -59.04
C LEU A 29 -121.78 -53.36 -58.40
N ALA A 30 -122.95 -52.79 -58.06
CA ALA A 30 -123.04 -51.50 -57.38
C ALA A 30 -122.44 -51.54 -55.96
N LEU A 31 -122.68 -52.61 -55.19
CA LEU A 31 -122.10 -52.81 -53.87
C LEU A 31 -120.58 -53.00 -53.93
N LEU A 32 -120.08 -53.83 -54.86
CA LEU A 32 -118.64 -54.01 -55.05
C LEU A 32 -117.95 -52.71 -55.49
N LEU A 33 -118.59 -51.91 -56.33
CA LEU A 33 -118.07 -50.60 -56.74
C LEU A 33 -118.05 -49.62 -55.56
N GLN A 34 -119.09 -49.61 -54.71
CA GLN A 34 -119.15 -48.78 -53.51
C GLN A 34 -118.10 -49.21 -52.48
N GLU A 35 -117.90 -50.51 -52.27
CA GLU A 35 -116.87 -51.05 -51.38
C GLU A 35 -115.46 -50.75 -51.92
N ALA A 36 -115.23 -50.95 -53.22
CA ALA A 36 -113.98 -50.59 -53.87
C ALA A 36 -113.70 -49.08 -53.76
N GLN A 37 -114.70 -48.21 -53.97
CA GLN A 37 -114.56 -46.77 -53.76
C GLN A 37 -114.27 -46.41 -52.30
N GLY A 38 -114.89 -47.10 -51.34
CA GLY A 38 -114.61 -46.96 -49.91
C GLY A 38 -113.20 -47.41 -49.53
N GLN A 39 -112.73 -48.54 -50.07
CA GLN A 39 -111.37 -49.03 -49.89
C GLN A 39 -110.34 -48.11 -50.56
N ILE A 40 -110.61 -47.61 -51.76
CA ILE A 40 -109.77 -46.58 -52.42
C ILE A 40 -109.73 -45.31 -51.57
N GLY A 41 -110.85 -44.89 -50.97
CA GLY A 41 -110.91 -43.75 -50.05
C GLY A 41 -110.03 -43.97 -48.81
N LYS A 42 -110.12 -45.15 -48.18
CA LYS A 42 -109.28 -45.54 -47.04
C LYS A 42 -107.80 -45.57 -47.42
N LEU A 43 -107.44 -46.22 -48.53
CA LEU A 43 -106.06 -46.28 -49.01
C LEU A 43 -105.51 -44.90 -49.36
N ARG A 44 -106.32 -44.00 -49.94
CA ARG A 44 -105.91 -42.61 -50.15
C ARG A 44 -105.65 -41.91 -48.82
N ALA A 45 -106.55 -42.03 -47.84
CA ALA A 45 -106.36 -41.44 -46.52
C ALA A 45 -105.12 -41.99 -45.80
N GLU A 46 -104.88 -43.29 -45.88
CA GLU A 46 -103.68 -43.96 -45.35
C GLU A 46 -102.41 -43.48 -46.07
N LEU A 47 -102.43 -43.39 -47.41
CA LEU A 47 -101.31 -42.84 -48.19
C LEU A 47 -101.01 -41.39 -47.82
N PHE A 48 -102.04 -40.55 -47.63
CA PHE A 48 -101.87 -39.18 -47.15
C PHE A 48 -101.32 -39.14 -45.72
N ALA A 49 -101.79 -40.02 -44.82
CA ALA A 49 -101.29 -40.10 -43.45
C ALA A 49 -99.82 -40.55 -43.40
N VAL A 50 -99.46 -41.57 -44.19
CA VAL A 50 -98.07 -42.04 -44.33
C VAL A 50 -97.20 -40.95 -44.95
N GLY A 51 -97.69 -40.25 -45.98
CA GLY A 51 -96.99 -39.13 -46.60
C GLY A 51 -96.73 -37.99 -45.61
N ARG A 52 -97.72 -37.65 -44.79
CA ARG A 52 -97.58 -36.65 -43.73
C ARG A 52 -96.55 -37.07 -42.68
N VAL A 53 -96.61 -38.31 -42.18
CA VAL A 53 -95.64 -38.83 -41.20
C VAL A 53 -94.23 -38.90 -41.80
N ALA A 54 -94.09 -39.24 -43.07
CA ALA A 54 -92.81 -39.24 -43.76
C ALA A 54 -92.23 -37.81 -43.87
N GLU A 55 -93.05 -36.83 -44.17
CA GLU A 55 -92.64 -35.42 -44.22
C GLU A 55 -92.28 -34.88 -42.83
N GLU A 56 -93.06 -35.18 -41.79
CA GLU A 56 -92.74 -34.82 -40.40
C GLU A 56 -91.41 -35.45 -39.95
N ARG A 57 -91.16 -36.72 -40.31
CA ARG A 57 -89.86 -37.38 -40.06
C ARG A 57 -88.72 -36.73 -40.82
N ARG A 58 -88.93 -36.35 -42.08
CA ARG A 58 -87.94 -35.64 -42.88
C ARG A 58 -87.58 -34.31 -42.22
N GLN A 59 -88.56 -33.53 -41.80
CA GLN A 59 -88.35 -32.27 -41.10
C GLN A 59 -87.60 -32.48 -39.78
N ALA A 60 -87.94 -33.51 -39.00
CA ALA A 60 -87.21 -33.87 -37.79
C ALA A 60 -85.75 -34.23 -38.07
N LEU A 61 -85.47 -35.00 -39.12
CA LEU A 61 -84.11 -35.33 -39.54
C LEU A 61 -83.32 -34.10 -40.01
N GLU A 62 -83.96 -33.18 -40.72
CA GLU A 62 -83.35 -31.91 -41.13
C GLU A 62 -83.01 -31.02 -39.92
N LEU A 63 -83.88 -30.98 -38.89
CA LEU A 63 -83.58 -30.28 -37.64
C LEU A 63 -82.42 -30.93 -36.89
N LEU A 64 -82.43 -32.26 -36.72
CA LEU A 64 -81.32 -32.98 -36.08
C LEU A 64 -80.00 -32.81 -36.84
N ALA A 65 -80.04 -32.74 -38.17
CA ALA A 65 -78.86 -32.46 -38.98
C ALA A 65 -78.30 -31.05 -38.71
N ARG A 66 -79.18 -30.03 -38.62
CA ARG A 66 -78.78 -28.66 -38.26
C ARG A 66 -78.20 -28.58 -36.84
N GLU A 67 -78.82 -29.24 -35.88
CA GLU A 67 -78.32 -29.30 -34.50
C GLU A 67 -76.96 -30.00 -34.42
N ARG A 68 -76.79 -31.12 -35.14
CA ARG A 68 -75.48 -31.79 -35.26
C ARG A 68 -74.43 -30.84 -35.84
N ASP A 69 -74.74 -30.13 -36.92
CA ASP A 69 -73.79 -29.22 -37.57
C ASP A 69 -73.44 -28.02 -36.66
N GLN A 70 -74.40 -27.52 -35.88
CA GLN A 70 -74.16 -26.52 -34.82
C GLN A 70 -73.23 -27.06 -33.72
N ILE A 71 -73.46 -28.29 -33.23
CA ILE A 71 -72.60 -28.93 -32.22
C ILE A 71 -71.18 -29.12 -32.77
N VAL A 72 -71.05 -29.56 -34.02
CA VAL A 72 -69.74 -29.73 -34.68
C VAL A 72 -69.02 -28.39 -34.81
N SER A 73 -69.72 -27.32 -35.21
CA SER A 73 -69.15 -25.97 -35.28
C SER A 73 -68.70 -25.46 -33.91
N ALA A 74 -69.52 -25.62 -32.87
CA ALA A 74 -69.17 -25.25 -31.50
C ALA A 74 -67.97 -26.06 -30.97
N ALA A 75 -67.90 -27.36 -31.26
CA ALA A 75 -66.76 -28.19 -30.90
C ALA A 75 -65.47 -27.74 -31.59
N GLN A 76 -65.53 -27.37 -32.88
CA GLN A 76 -64.39 -26.82 -33.61
C GLN A 76 -63.93 -25.48 -33.04
N GLN A 77 -64.86 -24.60 -32.65
CA GLN A 77 -64.54 -23.32 -31.99
C GLN A 77 -63.87 -23.54 -30.63
N LEU A 78 -64.39 -24.44 -29.80
CA LEU A 78 -63.76 -24.80 -28.51
C LEU A 78 -62.38 -25.42 -28.70
N GLN A 79 -62.19 -26.25 -29.73
CA GLN A 79 -60.88 -26.80 -30.06
C GLN A 79 -59.88 -25.72 -30.49
N ALA A 80 -60.31 -24.74 -31.29
CA ALA A 80 -59.48 -23.59 -31.66
C ALA A 80 -59.13 -22.71 -30.45
N GLN A 81 -60.08 -22.47 -29.54
CA GLN A 81 -59.84 -21.75 -28.29
C GLN A 81 -58.85 -22.50 -27.39
N LEU A 82 -58.99 -23.82 -27.27
CA LEU A 82 -58.06 -24.65 -26.50
C LEU A 82 -56.64 -24.60 -27.09
N ALA A 83 -56.50 -24.69 -28.42
CA ALA A 83 -55.21 -24.58 -29.09
C ALA A 83 -54.56 -23.19 -28.88
N SER A 84 -55.36 -22.12 -28.97
CA SER A 84 -54.89 -20.75 -28.69
C SER A 84 -54.45 -20.59 -27.22
N ALA A 85 -55.23 -21.10 -26.26
CA ALA A 85 -54.87 -21.07 -24.85
C ALA A 85 -53.60 -21.89 -24.55
N GLN A 86 -53.40 -23.04 -25.23
CA GLN A 86 -52.18 -23.83 -25.13
C GLN A 86 -50.96 -23.09 -25.68
N SER A 87 -51.09 -22.38 -26.82
CA SER A 87 -50.02 -21.52 -27.36
C SER A 87 -49.67 -20.42 -26.37
N ALA A 88 -50.65 -19.68 -25.86
CA ALA A 88 -50.45 -18.61 -24.88
C ALA A 88 -49.81 -19.13 -23.57
N ALA A 89 -50.20 -20.32 -23.11
CA ALA A 89 -49.58 -20.96 -21.95
C ALA A 89 -48.12 -21.34 -22.20
N SER A 90 -47.77 -21.77 -23.42
CA SER A 90 -46.39 -22.08 -23.80
C SER A 90 -45.52 -20.83 -23.89
N GLU A 91 -46.06 -19.73 -24.43
CA GLU A 91 -45.40 -18.42 -24.48
C GLU A 91 -45.19 -17.85 -23.07
N ALA A 92 -46.19 -17.95 -22.18
CA ALA A 92 -46.05 -17.54 -20.79
C ALA A 92 -44.98 -18.34 -20.04
N ARG A 93 -44.84 -19.65 -20.32
CA ARG A 93 -43.76 -20.48 -19.75
C ARG A 93 -42.39 -20.07 -20.28
N ALA A 94 -42.27 -19.77 -21.57
CA ALA A 94 -41.03 -19.29 -22.17
C ALA A 94 -40.63 -17.91 -21.59
N ALA A 95 -41.60 -17.01 -21.41
CA ALA A 95 -41.37 -15.71 -20.78
C ALA A 95 -40.97 -15.84 -19.30
N ALA A 96 -41.58 -16.77 -18.56
CA ALA A 96 -41.20 -17.06 -17.17
C ALA A 96 -39.76 -17.60 -17.08
N ALA A 97 -39.38 -18.53 -17.96
CA ALA A 97 -38.00 -19.04 -18.01
C ALA A 97 -36.99 -17.92 -18.33
N SER A 98 -37.29 -17.06 -19.31
CA SER A 98 -36.44 -15.91 -19.63
C SER A 98 -36.34 -14.91 -18.48
N ALA A 99 -37.41 -14.71 -17.69
CA ALA A 99 -37.37 -13.85 -16.52
C ALA A 99 -36.51 -14.44 -15.39
N ASP A 100 -36.51 -15.76 -15.21
CA ASP A 100 -35.66 -16.44 -14.23
C ASP A 100 -34.17 -16.39 -14.65
N ASP A 101 -33.88 -16.55 -15.94
CA ASP A 101 -32.52 -16.37 -16.49
C ASP A 101 -32.02 -14.93 -16.21
N LEU A 102 -32.82 -13.91 -16.53
CA LEU A 102 -32.47 -12.50 -16.26
C LEU A 102 -32.29 -12.20 -14.77
N ARG A 103 -33.10 -12.82 -13.88
CA ARG A 103 -32.90 -12.70 -12.43
C ARG A 103 -31.59 -13.35 -11.98
N SER A 104 -31.22 -14.48 -12.57
CA SER A 104 -29.95 -15.15 -12.26
C SER A 104 -28.74 -14.32 -12.71
N GLU A 105 -28.83 -13.69 -13.89
CA GLU A 105 -27.81 -12.76 -14.39
C GLU A 105 -27.72 -11.50 -13.52
N ALA A 106 -28.86 -10.92 -13.13
CA ALA A 106 -28.90 -9.77 -12.23
C ALA A 106 -28.28 -10.10 -10.86
N ALA A 107 -28.57 -11.28 -10.31
CA ALA A 107 -27.96 -11.74 -9.06
C ALA A 107 -26.44 -11.96 -9.19
N LYS A 108 -25.98 -12.46 -10.35
CA LYS A 108 -24.55 -12.60 -10.63
C LYS A 108 -23.86 -11.24 -10.72
N LEU A 109 -24.43 -10.30 -11.47
CA LEU A 109 -23.90 -8.93 -11.59
C LEU A 109 -23.86 -8.22 -10.24
N ALA A 110 -24.86 -8.42 -9.38
CA ALA A 110 -24.87 -7.88 -8.02
C ALA A 110 -23.68 -8.39 -7.20
N ARG A 111 -23.40 -9.70 -7.22
CA ARG A 111 -22.22 -10.28 -6.54
C ARG A 111 -20.90 -9.78 -7.11
N ASP A 112 -20.81 -9.62 -8.43
CA ASP A 112 -19.62 -9.07 -9.07
C ASP A 112 -19.39 -7.60 -8.65
N CYS A 113 -20.47 -6.80 -8.54
CA CYS A 113 -20.40 -5.44 -8.01
C CYS A 113 -19.94 -5.41 -6.55
N GLU A 114 -20.49 -6.25 -5.67
CA GLU A 114 -20.07 -6.35 -4.26
C GLU A 114 -18.58 -6.74 -4.14
N SER A 115 -18.12 -7.68 -4.98
CA SER A 115 -16.70 -8.08 -5.05
C SER A 115 -15.79 -6.92 -5.49
N HIS A 116 -16.20 -6.15 -6.49
CA HIS A 116 -15.46 -4.98 -6.95
C HIS A 116 -15.45 -3.84 -5.92
N GLU A 117 -16.54 -3.63 -5.17
CA GLU A 117 -16.59 -2.67 -4.08
C GLU A 117 -15.66 -3.08 -2.93
N ALA A 118 -15.64 -4.36 -2.55
CA ALA A 118 -14.71 -4.90 -1.57
C ALA A 118 -13.24 -4.73 -2.01
N ALA A 119 -12.93 -5.04 -3.27
CA ALA A 119 -11.59 -4.85 -3.83
C ALA A 119 -11.18 -3.36 -3.86
N ARG A 120 -12.10 -2.46 -4.20
CA ARG A 120 -11.86 -1.01 -4.16
C ARG A 120 -11.60 -0.53 -2.74
N ALA A 121 -12.35 -1.01 -1.75
CA ALA A 121 -12.14 -0.65 -0.35
C ALA A 121 -10.77 -1.14 0.16
N ALA A 122 -10.35 -2.35 -0.23
CA ALA A 122 -9.02 -2.87 0.09
C ALA A 122 -7.91 -1.99 -0.51
N ALA A 123 -7.98 -1.68 -1.82
CA ALA A 123 -7.00 -0.82 -2.48
C ALA A 123 -6.95 0.61 -1.90
N GLN A 124 -8.08 1.14 -1.42
CA GLN A 124 -8.12 2.43 -0.72
C GLN A 124 -7.42 2.38 0.64
N ARG A 125 -7.53 1.26 1.38
CA ARG A 125 -6.81 1.05 2.64
C ARG A 125 -5.30 0.98 2.39
N GLU A 126 -4.87 0.15 1.43
CA GLU A 126 -3.44 0.06 1.04
C GLU A 126 -2.87 1.42 0.63
N LEU A 127 -3.59 2.20 -0.18
CA LEU A 127 -3.16 3.54 -0.56
C LEU A 127 -3.05 4.49 0.64
N SER A 128 -3.93 4.36 1.64
CA SER A 128 -3.87 5.16 2.87
C SER A 128 -2.69 4.76 3.77
N GLU A 129 -2.39 3.46 3.84
CA GLU A 129 -1.23 2.91 4.57
C GLU A 129 0.08 3.33 3.91
N GLU A 130 0.19 3.27 2.58
CA GLU A 130 1.35 3.76 1.84
C GLU A 130 1.58 5.26 2.05
N ARG A 131 0.51 6.06 2.04
CA ARG A 131 0.61 7.50 2.33
C ARG A 131 1.09 7.77 3.75
N ALA A 132 0.59 7.01 4.72
CA ALA A 132 1.06 7.10 6.11
C ALA A 132 2.53 6.69 6.25
N ALA A 133 2.95 5.61 5.57
CA ALA A 133 4.33 5.15 5.54
C ALA A 133 5.27 6.17 4.89
N ARG A 134 4.86 6.79 3.77
CA ARG A 134 5.62 7.88 3.13
C ARG A 134 5.76 9.10 4.03
N ALA A 135 4.67 9.53 4.67
CA ALA A 135 4.72 10.64 5.63
C ALA A 135 5.64 10.34 6.82
N ALA A 136 5.61 9.10 7.34
CA ALA A 136 6.52 8.67 8.40
C ALA A 136 7.99 8.65 7.95
N ALA A 137 8.27 8.20 6.72
CA ALA A 137 9.60 8.20 6.14
C ALA A 137 10.14 9.63 5.91
N GLU A 138 9.30 10.55 5.43
CA GLU A 138 9.65 11.98 5.29
C GLU A 138 9.94 12.61 6.66
N ALA A 139 9.13 12.33 7.68
CA ALA A 139 9.38 12.80 9.04
C ALA A 139 10.69 12.24 9.62
N ALA A 140 11.00 10.97 9.36
CA ALA A 140 12.27 10.35 9.78
C ALA A 140 13.47 10.99 9.07
N ARG A 141 13.37 11.27 7.76
CA ARG A 141 14.39 12.00 6.99
C ARG A 141 14.62 13.41 7.56
N ALA A 142 13.55 14.16 7.83
CA ALA A 142 13.65 15.50 8.42
C ALA A 142 14.35 15.48 9.79
N ARG A 143 14.09 14.46 10.63
CA ARG A 143 14.80 14.27 11.91
C ARG A 143 16.28 13.99 11.69
N ALA A 144 16.63 13.08 10.78
CA ALA A 144 18.01 12.73 10.47
C ALA A 144 18.80 13.93 9.89
N GLU A 145 18.16 14.74 9.04
CA GLU A 145 18.75 16.00 8.54
C GLU A 145 18.97 17.01 9.67
N GLY A 146 18.01 17.14 10.59
CA GLY A 146 18.14 17.97 11.79
C GLY A 146 19.29 17.52 12.71
N GLU A 147 19.45 16.21 12.93
CA GLU A 147 20.56 15.64 13.69
C GLU A 147 21.90 15.86 13.00
N ARG A 148 21.97 15.68 11.68
CA ARG A 148 23.17 15.97 10.89
C ARG A 148 23.58 17.43 11.01
N ALA A 149 22.63 18.37 10.94
CA ALA A 149 22.91 19.79 11.14
C ALA A 149 23.43 20.08 12.56
N ARG A 150 22.87 19.45 13.59
CA ARG A 150 23.36 19.57 14.97
C ARG A 150 24.78 19.02 15.15
N LEU A 151 25.07 17.85 14.59
CA LEU A 151 26.39 17.23 14.62
C LEU A 151 27.42 18.08 13.85
N GLN A 152 27.01 18.70 12.75
CA GLN A 152 27.85 19.61 11.98
C GLN A 152 28.25 20.84 12.83
N VAL A 153 27.29 21.48 13.51
CA VAL A 153 27.57 22.59 14.43
C VAL A 153 28.49 22.15 15.57
N ALA A 154 28.21 21.02 16.21
CA ALA A 154 29.05 20.49 17.29
C ALA A 154 30.49 20.19 16.83
N ARG A 155 30.67 19.69 15.60
CA ARG A 155 31.99 19.46 15.01
C ARG A 155 32.73 20.77 14.77
N ASP A 156 32.04 21.79 14.24
CA ASP A 156 32.65 23.08 13.95
C ASP A 156 33.00 23.83 15.26
N ASP A 157 32.18 23.70 16.31
CA ASP A 157 32.47 24.20 17.66
C ASP A 157 33.69 23.51 18.28
N LEU A 158 33.79 22.18 18.17
CA LEU A 158 34.96 21.43 18.63
C LEU A 158 36.23 21.81 17.85
N ALA A 159 36.12 22.03 16.54
CA ALA A 159 37.24 22.50 15.73
C ALA A 159 37.69 23.90 16.14
N ALA A 160 36.76 24.80 16.47
CA ALA A 160 37.08 26.12 17.01
C ALA A 160 37.76 26.03 18.38
N ALA A 161 37.24 25.19 19.28
CA ALA A 161 37.83 24.95 20.59
C ALA A 161 39.26 24.39 20.50
N LEU A 162 39.50 23.48 19.53
CA LEU A 162 40.81 22.90 19.29
C LEU A 162 41.83 23.96 18.83
N ARG A 163 41.45 24.86 17.91
CA ARG A 163 42.32 25.99 17.50
C ARG A 163 42.68 26.92 18.66
N VAL A 164 41.71 27.22 19.54
CA VAL A 164 41.96 28.05 20.73
C VAL A 164 42.92 27.33 21.70
N ALA A 165 42.77 26.01 21.85
CA ALA A 165 43.67 25.21 22.67
C ALA A 165 45.09 25.15 22.08
N GLU A 166 45.21 24.99 20.76
CA GLU A 166 46.49 25.06 20.04
C GLU A 166 47.17 26.42 20.23
N GLN A 167 46.44 27.53 20.02
CA GLN A 167 46.97 28.87 20.23
C GLN A 167 47.41 29.10 21.67
N ARG A 168 46.63 28.65 22.67
CA ARG A 168 47.03 28.73 24.08
C ARG A 168 48.27 27.89 24.40
N ALA A 169 48.43 26.74 23.75
CA ALA A 169 49.62 25.91 23.89
C ALA A 169 50.85 26.58 23.27
N GLU A 170 50.70 27.24 22.12
CA GLU A 170 51.75 28.06 21.49
C GLU A 170 52.14 29.25 22.38
N GLU A 171 51.17 30.01 22.89
CA GLU A 171 51.39 31.13 23.82
C GLU A 171 52.11 30.66 25.10
N ALA A 172 51.71 29.52 25.68
CA ALA A 172 52.37 28.94 26.85
C ALA A 172 53.81 28.48 26.54
N ALA A 173 54.06 27.93 25.36
CA ALA A 173 55.41 27.56 24.93
C ALA A 173 56.30 28.81 24.75
N GLU A 174 55.78 29.89 24.16
CA GLU A 174 56.50 31.17 24.06
C GLU A 174 56.78 31.80 25.43
N GLU A 175 55.83 31.74 26.36
CA GLU A 175 56.02 32.19 27.74
C GLU A 175 57.07 31.36 28.47
N GLN A 176 57.10 30.04 28.27
CA GLN A 176 58.14 29.17 28.82
C GLN A 176 59.53 29.55 28.28
N VAL A 177 59.67 29.76 26.97
CA VAL A 177 60.94 30.19 26.36
C VAL A 177 61.40 31.52 26.96
N LYS A 178 60.50 32.50 27.11
CA LYS A 178 60.82 33.78 27.77
C LYS A 178 61.25 33.60 29.22
N ALA A 179 60.56 32.74 29.98
CA ALA A 179 60.91 32.45 31.36
C ALA A 179 62.29 31.75 31.48
N GLU A 180 62.63 30.87 30.53
CA GLU A 180 63.94 30.23 30.45
C GLU A 180 65.05 31.24 30.10
N GLU A 181 64.79 32.18 29.18
CA GLU A 181 65.70 33.29 28.85
C GLU A 181 65.92 34.22 30.05
N GLU A 182 64.86 34.61 30.75
CA GLU A 182 64.93 35.43 31.96
C GLU A 182 65.67 34.70 33.10
N ALA A 183 65.40 33.41 33.29
CA ALA A 183 66.12 32.58 34.26
C ALA A 183 67.60 32.44 33.91
N ALA A 184 67.94 32.29 32.62
CA ALA A 184 69.32 32.27 32.15
C ALA A 184 70.01 33.62 32.40
N ALA A 185 69.33 34.74 32.11
CA ALA A 185 69.82 36.09 32.40
C ALA A 185 70.04 36.30 33.91
N ALA A 186 69.07 35.92 34.75
CA ALA A 186 69.18 35.99 36.20
C ALA A 186 70.32 35.10 36.74
N ARG A 187 70.53 33.90 36.18
CA ARG A 187 71.68 33.03 36.52
C ARG A 187 73.00 33.70 36.15
N MET A 188 73.09 34.37 34.99
CA MET A 188 74.28 35.13 34.61
C MET A 188 74.52 36.32 35.56
N GLU A 189 73.48 37.06 35.93
CA GLU A 189 73.57 38.16 36.89
C GLU A 189 73.96 37.68 38.29
N LEU A 190 73.38 36.57 38.76
CA LEU A 190 73.72 35.96 40.04
C LEU A 190 75.16 35.46 40.04
N ALA A 191 75.62 34.82 38.95
CA ALA A 191 77.02 34.42 38.79
C ALA A 191 77.96 35.64 38.78
N ALA A 192 77.57 36.73 38.12
CA ALA A 192 78.31 37.99 38.15
C ALA A 192 78.31 38.66 39.54
N ALA A 193 77.21 38.60 40.28
CA ALA A 193 77.08 39.12 41.64
C ALA A 193 77.87 38.27 42.65
N GLN A 194 77.86 36.95 42.52
CA GLN A 194 78.68 36.03 43.31
C GLN A 194 80.17 36.24 43.02
N ALA A 195 80.54 36.49 41.77
CA ALA A 195 81.90 36.89 41.41
C ALA A 195 82.28 38.28 41.97
N ARG A 196 81.31 39.18 42.21
CA ARG A 196 81.52 40.53 42.76
C ARG A 196 81.38 40.61 44.29
N GLY A 197 80.86 39.59 44.97
CA GLY A 197 80.33 39.74 46.33
C GLY A 197 80.41 38.49 47.19
N GLY A 198 81.63 38.09 47.54
CA GLY A 198 81.87 37.17 48.64
C GLY A 198 81.49 37.82 49.98
N GLY A 199 80.40 37.35 50.58
CA GLY A 199 80.15 37.52 52.02
C GLY A 199 79.27 38.70 52.42
N ARG A 200 77.96 38.47 52.53
CA ARG A 200 77.12 39.19 53.50
C ARG A 200 76.01 38.30 54.04
N ARG A 201 76.15 37.93 55.32
CA ARG A 201 75.17 37.22 56.14
C ARG A 201 73.97 38.16 56.38
N GLY A 202 72.83 37.88 55.76
CA GLY A 202 71.61 38.67 55.99
C GLY A 202 70.36 38.25 55.20
N ALA A 203 70.32 37.06 54.57
CA ALA A 203 69.26 36.62 53.64
C ALA A 203 68.22 35.65 54.27
N GLY A 204 67.92 35.80 55.56
CA GLY A 204 67.09 34.83 56.31
C GLY A 204 65.59 35.10 56.31
N GLU A 205 65.15 36.36 56.18
CA GLU A 205 63.73 36.72 56.23
C GLU A 205 63.04 36.68 54.86
N GLU A 206 63.72 37.12 53.80
CA GLU A 206 63.22 37.06 52.42
C GLU A 206 62.97 35.62 51.96
N ALA A 207 63.87 34.70 52.32
CA ALA A 207 63.71 33.27 52.03
C ALA A 207 62.50 32.64 52.75
N ARG A 208 62.10 33.17 53.91
CA ARG A 208 60.92 32.69 54.65
C ARG A 208 59.61 33.19 54.04
N LEU A 209 59.58 34.42 53.54
CA LEU A 209 58.40 34.96 52.85
C LEU A 209 58.15 34.24 51.51
N LEU A 210 59.21 33.99 50.73
CA LEU A 210 59.12 33.20 49.50
C LEU A 210 58.68 31.75 49.75
N ALA A 211 59.14 31.13 50.84
CA ALA A 211 58.69 29.80 51.22
C ALA A 211 57.19 29.77 51.57
N ALA A 212 56.68 30.79 52.25
CA ALA A 212 55.26 30.91 52.59
C ALA A 212 54.38 31.17 51.35
N GLU A 213 54.85 31.96 50.38
CA GLU A 213 54.14 32.15 49.10
C GLU A 213 54.10 30.85 48.29
N LEU A 214 55.20 30.11 48.21
CA LEU A 214 55.25 28.80 47.54
C LEU A 214 54.33 27.76 48.20
N GLU A 215 54.21 27.77 49.53
CA GLU A 215 53.22 26.92 50.22
C GLU A 215 51.78 27.33 49.90
N GLY A 216 51.51 28.63 49.79
CA GLY A 216 50.20 29.15 49.37
C GLY A 216 49.83 28.75 47.94
N GLU A 217 50.78 28.79 47.01
CA GLU A 217 50.55 28.35 45.62
C GLU A 217 50.36 26.83 45.52
N ARG A 218 51.13 26.04 46.29
CA ARG A 218 50.93 24.58 46.37
C ARG A 218 49.55 24.23 46.91
N ALA A 219 49.06 24.95 47.92
CA ALA A 219 47.71 24.74 48.44
C ALA A 219 46.62 25.06 47.39
N ARG A 220 46.80 26.12 46.59
CA ARG A 220 45.88 26.46 45.48
C ARG A 220 45.91 25.42 44.37
N ALA A 221 47.10 24.94 43.99
CA ALA A 221 47.24 23.88 43.00
C ALA A 221 46.57 22.58 43.45
N ALA A 222 46.71 22.21 44.73
CA ALA A 222 46.04 21.04 45.30
C ALA A 222 44.51 21.19 45.31
N ALA A 223 43.99 22.38 45.61
CA ALA A 223 42.55 22.66 45.56
C ALA A 223 41.99 22.56 44.12
N LEU A 224 42.71 23.09 43.13
CA LEU A 224 42.33 22.96 41.71
C LEU A 224 42.36 21.50 41.24
N GLN A 225 43.35 20.71 41.66
CA GLN A 225 43.39 19.27 41.36
C GLN A 225 42.20 18.53 41.97
N GLN A 226 41.79 18.85 43.20
CA GLN A 226 40.58 18.27 43.81
C GLN A 226 39.31 18.65 43.04
N GLN A 227 39.18 19.90 42.60
CA GLN A 227 38.03 20.33 41.79
C GLN A 227 37.99 19.62 40.43
N LEU A 228 39.14 19.45 39.77
CA LEU A 228 39.24 18.68 38.52
C LEU A 228 38.88 17.20 38.71
N ALA A 229 39.30 16.59 39.82
CA ALA A 229 38.95 15.21 40.15
C ALA A 229 37.44 15.05 40.39
N ALA A 230 36.81 15.98 41.11
CA ALA A 230 35.37 15.99 41.32
C ALA A 230 34.59 16.20 40.02
N ALA A 231 35.01 17.14 39.16
CA ALA A 231 34.39 17.35 37.86
C ALA A 231 34.50 16.12 36.95
N ARG A 232 35.64 15.40 37.00
CA ARG A 232 35.83 14.14 36.26
C ARG A 232 34.92 13.03 36.78
N SER A 233 34.73 12.90 38.09
CA SER A 233 33.83 11.88 38.63
C SER A 233 32.36 12.18 38.33
N GLU A 234 31.94 13.44 38.38
CA GLU A 234 30.59 13.85 37.96
C GLU A 234 30.35 13.59 36.47
N ALA A 235 31.31 13.92 35.60
CA ALA A 235 31.22 13.65 34.17
C ALA A 235 31.16 12.14 33.87
N ALA A 236 31.92 11.32 34.59
CA ALA A 236 31.87 9.87 34.47
C ALA A 236 30.53 9.29 34.94
N ALA A 237 29.97 9.81 36.04
CA ALA A 237 28.65 9.41 36.53
C ALA A 237 27.53 9.77 35.54
N ALA A 238 27.60 10.96 34.92
CA ALA A 238 26.66 11.39 33.91
C ALA A 238 26.75 10.54 32.62
N ALA A 239 27.96 10.14 32.21
CA ALA A 239 28.16 9.23 31.08
C ALA A 239 27.55 7.84 31.38
N ALA A 240 27.83 7.28 32.57
CA ALA A 240 27.27 6.00 32.98
C ALA A 240 25.73 6.04 33.05
N ALA A 241 25.13 7.13 33.50
CA ALA A 241 23.67 7.30 33.53
C ALA A 241 23.07 7.34 32.12
N ARG A 242 23.75 7.94 31.14
CA ARG A 242 23.33 7.93 29.73
C ARG A 242 23.41 6.54 29.13
N ASP A 243 24.52 5.84 29.37
CA ASP A 243 24.70 4.48 28.85
C ASP A 243 23.65 3.53 29.44
N ALA A 244 23.32 3.67 30.73
CA ALA A 244 22.25 2.92 31.37
C ALA A 244 20.86 3.25 30.79
N ALA A 245 20.57 4.52 30.52
CA ALA A 245 19.31 4.93 29.88
C ALA A 245 19.20 4.41 28.44
N ALA A 246 20.29 4.46 27.68
CA ALA A 246 20.35 3.93 26.32
C ALA A 246 20.17 2.41 26.29
N ALA A 247 20.79 1.69 27.23
CA ALA A 247 20.61 0.24 27.39
C ALA A 247 19.14 -0.10 27.72
N GLY A 248 18.52 0.61 28.66
CA GLY A 248 17.10 0.41 29.00
C GLY A 248 16.15 0.69 27.84
N ALA A 249 16.42 1.71 27.03
CA ALA A 249 15.66 1.99 25.82
C ALA A 249 15.82 0.89 24.75
N ALA A 250 17.02 0.32 24.61
CA ALA A 250 17.28 -0.79 23.71
C ALA A 250 16.57 -2.08 24.15
N GLU A 251 16.56 -2.38 25.46
CA GLU A 251 15.83 -3.53 26.02
C GLU A 251 14.32 -3.40 25.82
N ALA A 252 13.74 -2.23 26.12
CA ALA A 252 12.33 -1.95 25.87
C ALA A 252 11.96 -2.05 24.38
N GLY A 253 12.85 -1.61 23.48
CA GLY A 253 12.69 -1.80 22.04
C GLY A 253 12.68 -3.27 21.62
N ALA A 254 13.60 -4.07 22.17
CA ALA A 254 13.66 -5.51 21.89
C ALA A 254 12.44 -6.26 22.42
N GLU A 255 11.92 -5.88 23.59
CA GLU A 255 10.67 -6.43 24.13
C GLU A 255 9.46 -6.08 23.27
N ALA A 256 9.37 -4.84 22.79
CA ALA A 256 8.32 -4.44 21.86
C ALA A 256 8.35 -5.22 20.54
N GLU A 257 9.53 -5.51 19.98
CA GLU A 257 9.66 -6.37 18.79
C GLU A 257 9.25 -7.82 19.07
N ARG A 258 9.56 -8.37 20.25
CA ARG A 258 9.10 -9.72 20.67
C ARG A 258 7.57 -9.78 20.78
N LEU A 259 6.94 -8.75 21.36
CA LEU A 259 5.48 -8.67 21.45
C LEU A 259 4.83 -8.54 20.05
N ARG A 260 5.44 -7.79 19.12
CA ARG A 260 4.97 -7.75 17.71
C ARG A 260 5.02 -9.11 17.03
N ALA A 261 6.11 -9.85 17.22
CA ALA A 261 6.25 -11.18 16.64
C ALA A 261 5.15 -12.12 17.19
N ARG A 262 4.90 -12.08 18.50
CA ARG A 262 3.81 -12.86 19.14
C ARG A 262 2.42 -12.45 18.64
N LEU A 263 2.18 -11.15 18.45
CA LEU A 263 0.91 -10.67 17.91
C LEU A 263 0.69 -11.18 16.48
N ALA A 264 1.72 -11.11 15.63
CA ALA A 264 1.64 -11.61 14.26
C ALA A 264 1.40 -13.12 14.21
N GLU A 265 2.01 -13.90 15.12
CA GLU A 265 1.76 -15.33 15.26
C GLU A 265 0.32 -15.62 15.70
N ALA A 266 -0.19 -14.90 16.72
CA ALA A 266 -1.58 -15.04 17.18
C ALA A 266 -2.60 -14.62 16.11
N GLU A 267 -2.35 -13.56 15.35
CA GLU A 267 -3.21 -13.15 14.22
C GLU A 267 -3.21 -14.19 13.08
N ALA A 268 -2.06 -14.83 12.82
CA ALA A 268 -1.96 -15.91 11.85
C ALA A 268 -2.71 -17.17 12.31
N GLU A 269 -2.62 -17.53 13.59
CA GLU A 269 -3.39 -18.63 14.19
C GLU A 269 -4.90 -18.34 14.15
N ALA A 270 -5.32 -17.11 14.46
CA ALA A 270 -6.72 -16.69 14.36
C ALA A 270 -7.24 -16.78 12.91
N ALA A 271 -6.44 -16.36 11.93
CA ALA A 271 -6.79 -16.45 10.52
C ALA A 271 -6.86 -17.91 10.04
N ALA A 272 -5.96 -18.78 10.49
CA ALA A 272 -5.99 -20.20 10.20
C ALA A 272 -7.23 -20.88 10.80
N ALA A 273 -7.57 -20.60 12.06
CA ALA A 273 -8.77 -21.10 12.71
C ALA A 273 -10.05 -20.64 12.00
N ALA A 274 -10.10 -19.38 11.53
CA ALA A 274 -11.22 -18.85 10.75
C ALA A 274 -11.34 -19.53 9.38
N ALA A 275 -10.21 -19.81 8.70
CA ALA A 275 -10.20 -20.53 7.43
C ALA A 275 -10.64 -21.99 7.59
N GLU A 276 -10.21 -22.66 8.67
CA GLU A 276 -10.65 -24.03 8.99
C GLU A 276 -12.15 -24.08 9.26
N ALA A 277 -12.68 -23.11 10.04
CA ALA A 277 -14.11 -22.95 10.28
C ALA A 277 -14.91 -22.71 8.99
N ALA A 278 -14.39 -21.90 8.06
CA ALA A 278 -15.03 -21.65 6.76
C ALA A 278 -15.04 -22.89 5.85
N SER A 279 -13.99 -23.72 5.92
CA SER A 279 -13.86 -24.94 5.11
C SER A 279 -14.75 -26.10 5.60
N ALA A 280 -15.17 -26.08 6.87
CA ALA A 280 -15.99 -27.11 7.50
C ALA A 280 -17.49 -27.06 7.11
N GLN A 281 -17.89 -26.24 6.13
CA GLN A 281 -19.27 -26.20 5.65
C GLN A 281 -19.68 -27.55 5.02
N PRO A 282 -20.70 -28.25 5.57
CA PRO A 282 -21.04 -29.60 5.15
C PRO A 282 -21.70 -29.59 3.76
N ALA A 283 -20.96 -30.03 2.75
CA ALA A 283 -21.51 -30.38 1.45
C ALA A 283 -22.16 -31.76 1.53
N GLY A 284 -23.46 -31.81 1.84
CA GLY A 284 -24.30 -32.99 1.57
C GLY A 284 -25.20 -33.44 2.72
N ALA A 285 -26.50 -33.51 2.42
CA ALA A 285 -27.56 -34.00 3.28
C ALA A 285 -27.31 -35.43 3.79
N GLY A 286 -27.19 -35.55 5.11
CA GLY A 286 -27.15 -36.78 5.89
C GLY A 286 -27.51 -36.41 7.32
N GLU A 287 -28.82 -36.29 7.54
CA GLU A 287 -29.45 -35.37 8.50
C GLU A 287 -29.37 -35.84 9.98
N SER A 288 -29.33 -34.87 10.89
CA SER A 288 -29.39 -34.99 12.36
C SER A 288 -28.07 -35.34 13.10
N ALA A 289 -27.49 -36.53 12.98
CA ALA A 289 -26.34 -36.90 13.84
C ALA A 289 -25.05 -36.15 13.46
N ARG A 290 -24.76 -36.03 12.16
CA ARG A 290 -23.62 -35.27 11.65
C ARG A 290 -23.82 -33.75 11.74
N ALA A 291 -25.07 -33.31 11.81
CA ALA A 291 -25.38 -31.90 12.02
C ALA A 291 -25.00 -31.47 13.44
N ALA A 292 -25.27 -32.30 14.45
CA ALA A 292 -24.88 -32.02 15.84
C ALA A 292 -23.34 -32.04 16.03
N GLU A 293 -22.63 -32.98 15.40
CA GLU A 293 -21.16 -33.00 15.43
C GLU A 293 -20.55 -31.81 14.68
N ALA A 294 -21.12 -31.42 13.53
CA ALA A 294 -20.68 -30.24 12.78
C ALA A 294 -20.99 -28.93 13.52
N GLU A 295 -22.13 -28.83 14.21
CA GLU A 295 -22.49 -27.67 15.04
C GLU A 295 -21.58 -27.56 16.27
N ALA A 296 -21.25 -28.69 16.91
CA ALA A 296 -20.27 -28.72 18.00
C ALA A 296 -18.86 -28.35 17.53
N ALA A 297 -18.43 -28.83 16.35
CA ALA A 297 -17.14 -28.46 15.77
C ALA A 297 -17.09 -26.97 15.36
N ALA A 298 -18.16 -26.44 14.77
CA ALA A 298 -18.28 -25.03 14.45
C ALA A 298 -18.29 -24.14 15.71
N ALA A 299 -18.97 -24.57 16.78
CA ALA A 299 -18.96 -23.89 18.07
C ALA A 299 -17.57 -23.91 18.72
N ALA A 300 -16.84 -25.03 18.62
CA ALA A 300 -15.47 -25.14 19.11
C ALA A 300 -14.50 -24.25 18.31
N ALA A 301 -14.64 -24.20 16.99
CA ALA A 301 -13.84 -23.34 16.13
C ALA A 301 -14.15 -21.84 16.35
N ALA A 302 -15.42 -21.49 16.58
CA ALA A 302 -15.81 -20.12 16.94
C ALA A 302 -15.27 -19.72 18.32
N ALA A 303 -15.28 -20.64 19.30
CA ALA A 303 -14.68 -20.40 20.62
C ALA A 303 -13.15 -20.24 20.54
N ALA A 304 -12.47 -21.05 19.73
CA ALA A 304 -11.03 -20.92 19.49
C ALA A 304 -10.68 -19.60 18.79
N SER A 305 -11.47 -19.18 17.79
CA SER A 305 -11.32 -17.89 17.13
C SER A 305 -11.53 -16.71 18.10
N ALA A 306 -12.55 -16.78 18.96
CA ALA A 306 -12.79 -15.75 19.97
C ALA A 306 -11.64 -15.64 20.98
N ALA A 307 -11.11 -16.77 21.46
CA ALA A 307 -9.96 -16.80 22.36
C ALA A 307 -8.68 -16.22 21.70
N ALA A 308 -8.46 -16.50 20.41
CA ALA A 308 -7.33 -15.95 19.67
C ALA A 308 -7.45 -14.42 19.48
N VAL A 309 -8.67 -13.91 19.26
CA VAL A 309 -8.92 -12.45 19.18
C VAL A 309 -8.67 -11.79 20.54
N GLU A 310 -9.14 -12.37 21.64
CA GLU A 310 -8.92 -11.85 22.99
C GLU A 310 -7.42 -11.83 23.34
N GLN A 311 -6.67 -12.88 22.99
CA GLN A 311 -5.22 -12.94 23.16
C GLN A 311 -4.50 -11.89 22.30
N ALA A 312 -4.95 -11.65 21.07
CA ALA A 312 -4.40 -10.60 20.21
C ALA A 312 -4.68 -9.19 20.77
N GLU A 313 -5.86 -8.95 21.35
CA GLU A 313 -6.19 -7.68 22.01
C GLU A 313 -5.32 -7.44 23.25
N ALA A 314 -5.13 -8.47 24.10
CA ALA A 314 -4.24 -8.38 25.26
C ALA A 314 -2.78 -8.05 24.86
N LEU A 315 -2.26 -8.70 23.81
CA LEU A 315 -0.92 -8.41 23.28
C LEU A 315 -0.81 -6.99 22.69
N ARG A 316 -1.87 -6.44 22.11
CA ARG A 316 -1.90 -5.06 21.62
C ARG A 316 -1.84 -4.05 22.77
N GLU A 317 -2.52 -4.34 23.88
CA GLU A 317 -2.48 -3.52 25.09
C GLU A 317 -1.08 -3.54 25.74
N GLU A 318 -0.49 -4.72 25.94
CA GLU A 318 0.89 -4.87 26.45
C GLU A 318 1.91 -4.13 25.56
N LEU A 319 1.73 -4.20 24.23
CA LEU A 319 2.60 -3.50 23.28
C LEU A 319 2.41 -1.97 23.32
N ALA A 320 1.19 -1.49 23.60
CA ALA A 320 0.92 -0.08 23.80
C ALA A 320 1.61 0.43 25.08
N GLU A 321 1.53 -0.32 26.18
CA GLU A 321 2.23 -0.01 27.43
C GLU A 321 3.75 0.00 27.26
N ALA A 322 4.32 -1.00 26.58
CA ALA A 322 5.75 -1.06 26.30
C ALA A 322 6.23 0.14 25.45
N ARG A 323 5.43 0.57 24.47
CA ARG A 323 5.71 1.77 23.67
C ARG A 323 5.65 3.06 24.49
N ALA A 324 4.68 3.17 25.41
CA ALA A 324 4.59 4.31 26.32
C ALA A 324 5.81 4.37 27.25
N ALA A 325 6.21 3.23 27.83
CA ALA A 325 7.41 3.14 28.67
C ALA A 325 8.69 3.51 27.91
N ALA A 326 8.85 3.04 26.67
CA ALA A 326 9.98 3.41 25.82
C ALA A 326 10.01 4.92 25.48
N SER A 327 8.84 5.51 25.22
CA SER A 327 8.71 6.96 24.99
C SER A 327 9.10 7.77 26.23
N ASP A 328 8.67 7.36 27.42
CA ASP A 328 9.00 8.02 28.68
C ASP A 328 10.50 7.95 28.99
N LEU A 329 11.15 6.80 28.72
CA LEU A 329 12.60 6.67 28.83
C LEU A 329 13.32 7.58 27.84
N GLY A 330 12.83 7.69 26.61
CA GLY A 330 13.35 8.62 25.60
C GLY A 330 13.23 10.09 26.03
N ALA A 331 12.10 10.47 26.63
CA ALA A 331 11.90 11.82 27.16
C ALA A 331 12.87 12.13 28.31
N ARG A 332 13.05 11.19 29.25
CA ARG A 332 14.02 11.33 30.36
C ARG A 332 15.47 11.46 29.86
N ALA A 333 15.84 10.71 28.81
CA ALA A 333 17.15 10.83 28.20
C ALA A 333 17.36 12.22 27.58
N ALA A 334 16.35 12.75 26.88
CA ALA A 334 16.39 14.10 26.31
C ALA A 334 16.49 15.19 27.40
N ASP A 335 15.79 15.04 28.52
CA ASP A 335 15.87 15.96 29.66
C ASP A 335 17.26 15.97 30.30
N LEU A 336 17.88 14.80 30.45
CA LEU A 336 19.26 14.67 30.94
C LEU A 336 20.27 15.31 29.98
N GLU A 337 20.09 15.15 28.67
CA GLU A 337 20.92 15.83 27.68
C GLU A 337 20.76 17.35 27.75
N ALA A 338 19.53 17.84 27.88
CA ALA A 338 19.25 19.26 28.04
C ALA A 338 19.87 19.81 29.34
N ALA A 339 19.81 19.06 30.45
CA ALA A 339 20.42 19.44 31.72
C ALA A 339 21.95 19.52 31.61
N LEU A 340 22.59 18.53 31.00
CA LEU A 340 24.04 18.54 30.76
C LEU A 340 24.45 19.65 29.79
N GLY A 341 23.61 19.96 28.80
CA GLY A 341 23.78 21.12 27.91
C GLY A 341 23.73 22.45 28.65
N ARG A 342 22.82 22.63 29.62
CA ARG A 342 22.79 23.82 30.49
C ARG A 342 24.06 23.91 31.35
N GLN A 343 24.46 22.81 31.98
CA GLN A 343 25.64 22.75 32.83
C GLN A 343 26.93 23.12 32.06
N ARG A 344 27.07 22.69 30.80
CA ARG A 344 28.18 23.09 29.92
C ARG A 344 28.17 24.60 29.63
N ARG A 345 27.01 25.17 29.30
CA ARG A 345 26.89 26.62 29.04
C ARG A 345 27.21 27.44 30.29
N ASP A 346 26.79 26.97 31.46
CA ASP A 346 27.08 27.62 32.73
C ASP A 346 28.59 27.55 33.06
N ALA A 347 29.23 26.42 32.79
CA ALA A 347 30.68 26.27 32.90
C ALA A 347 31.44 27.20 31.93
N ASP A 348 31.01 27.28 30.67
CA ASP A 348 31.59 28.18 29.68
C ASP A 348 31.39 29.65 30.05
N ALA A 349 30.22 30.01 30.60
CA ALA A 349 29.94 31.35 31.09
C ALA A 349 30.80 31.70 32.31
N ALA A 350 31.03 30.74 33.22
CA ALA A 350 31.93 30.91 34.35
C ALA A 350 33.38 31.09 33.90
N ALA A 351 33.85 30.30 32.93
CA ALA A 351 35.19 30.45 32.34
C ALA A 351 35.39 31.85 31.73
N ARG A 352 34.42 32.33 30.94
CA ARG A 352 34.49 33.70 30.36
C ARG A 352 34.51 34.80 31.42
N ARG A 353 33.78 34.62 32.54
CA ARG A 353 33.82 35.58 33.66
C ARG A 353 35.18 35.57 34.37
N ALA A 354 35.80 34.40 34.51
CA ALA A 354 37.14 34.28 35.06
C ALA A 354 38.18 34.98 34.16
N ASP A 355 38.15 34.71 32.85
CA ASP A 355 39.02 35.36 31.86
C ASP A 355 38.85 36.89 31.87
N ALA A 356 37.60 37.37 31.96
CA ALA A 356 37.31 38.80 32.06
C ALA A 356 37.83 39.43 33.36
N ALA A 357 37.68 38.75 34.49
CA ALA A 357 38.20 39.21 35.78
C ALA A 357 39.74 39.28 35.78
N GLU A 358 40.40 38.30 35.17
CA GLU A 358 41.86 38.29 35.02
C GLU A 358 42.34 39.44 34.11
N ALA A 359 41.67 39.67 32.98
CA ALA A 359 41.96 40.82 32.12
C ALA A 359 41.78 42.16 32.87
N GLN A 360 40.76 42.27 33.72
CA GLN A 360 40.52 43.44 34.54
C GLN A 360 41.64 43.67 35.56
N LEU A 361 42.08 42.63 36.27
CA LEU A 361 43.22 42.68 37.18
C LEU A 361 44.54 43.04 36.47
N ARG A 362 44.78 42.50 35.26
CA ARG A 362 45.94 42.89 34.43
C ARG A 362 45.88 44.38 34.07
N SER A 363 44.70 44.89 33.73
CA SER A 363 44.51 46.32 33.41
C SER A 363 44.71 47.24 34.63
N GLU A 364 44.29 46.81 35.82
CA GLU A 364 44.49 47.55 37.08
C GLU A 364 45.97 47.56 37.48
N ARG A 365 46.69 46.44 37.33
CA ARG A 365 48.15 46.39 37.54
C ARG A 365 48.88 47.32 36.58
N ALA A 366 48.49 47.34 35.30
CA ALA A 366 49.06 48.25 34.32
C ALA A 366 48.81 49.73 34.67
N ARG A 367 47.63 50.08 35.20
CA ARG A 367 47.32 51.45 35.65
C ARG A 367 48.02 51.83 36.95
N GLY A 368 48.17 50.89 37.89
CA GLY A 368 48.87 51.12 39.15
C GLY A 368 50.38 51.30 39.01
N GLY A 369 50.99 50.68 37.98
CA GLY A 369 52.44 50.76 37.72
C GLY A 369 52.92 52.10 37.14
N ALA A 370 52.04 52.92 36.55
CA ALA A 370 52.42 54.18 35.91
C ALA A 370 52.71 55.36 36.88
N GLY A 371 52.58 55.15 38.20
CA GLY A 371 52.63 56.22 39.21
C GLY A 371 53.96 56.50 39.89
N ARG A 372 55.05 55.75 39.65
CA ARG A 372 56.36 56.02 40.29
C ARG A 372 57.49 56.01 39.27
N SER A 373 57.74 57.18 38.69
CA SER A 373 59.05 57.53 38.11
C SER A 373 60.12 57.56 39.21
N PRO A 374 61.16 56.71 39.18
CA PRO A 374 62.42 57.05 39.80
C PRO A 374 63.15 58.04 38.87
N ARG A 375 63.40 59.20 39.45
CA ARG A 375 64.06 60.35 38.87
C ARG A 375 65.49 59.99 38.43
N ARG A 376 65.67 59.84 37.12
CA ARG A 376 66.71 60.43 36.26
C ARG A 376 68.10 60.69 36.88
N GLY A 377 69.08 59.97 36.36
CA GLY A 377 70.49 60.36 36.23
C GLY A 377 71.27 59.16 35.70
N GLY A 378 72.01 59.18 34.60
CA GLY A 378 72.43 60.24 33.68
C GLY A 378 73.64 59.71 32.90
N GLY A 379 73.76 60.08 31.62
CA GLY A 379 74.96 59.86 30.78
C GLY A 379 75.01 58.48 30.15
N GLY A 380 75.40 58.30 28.90
CA GLY A 380 75.95 59.18 27.88
C GLY A 380 76.21 58.26 26.67
N ALA A 381 75.76 58.66 25.49
CA ALA A 381 76.63 59.01 24.38
C ALA A 381 76.81 57.87 23.37
N SER A 382 76.57 58.22 22.10
CA SER A 382 77.27 57.78 20.87
C SER A 382 77.33 56.28 20.55
N SER A 383 77.35 55.80 19.32
CA SER A 383 77.04 56.23 17.96
C SER A 383 77.41 55.01 17.09
N SER A 384 76.86 54.95 15.88
CA SER A 384 77.49 54.38 14.67
C SER A 384 77.77 52.87 14.55
N SER A 385 77.31 52.37 13.39
CA SER A 385 78.06 51.64 12.35
C SER A 385 77.90 50.12 12.21
N SER A 386 77.25 49.78 11.09
CA SER A 386 77.59 48.76 10.09
C SER A 386 78.97 48.09 10.12
N GLY A 387 78.99 46.83 9.64
CA GLY A 387 80.14 46.00 9.24
C GLY A 387 79.92 44.59 9.79
N ASP A 388 79.56 43.56 9.02
CA ASP A 388 80.28 42.89 7.93
C ASP A 388 81.65 42.31 8.34
N GLU A 389 81.96 41.15 7.76
CA GLU A 389 83.17 40.32 7.82
C GLU A 389 83.27 39.16 8.83
N ALA A 390 83.22 37.95 8.24
CA ALA A 390 84.27 36.91 8.23
C ALA A 390 84.96 36.52 9.56
N GLY A 391 84.94 35.22 9.85
CA GLY A 391 85.73 34.61 10.93
C GLY A 391 87.24 34.59 10.69
N PRO A 392 88.01 34.13 11.69
CA PRO A 392 89.10 33.20 11.37
C PRO A 392 89.27 32.04 12.36
N ARG A 393 89.87 30.96 11.84
CA ARG A 393 90.50 29.86 12.56
C ARG A 393 91.67 30.36 13.44
N ARG A 394 91.89 29.79 14.63
CA ARG A 394 93.09 29.00 15.04
C ARG A 394 93.24 28.79 16.56
N SER A 395 93.43 27.53 16.92
CA SER A 395 94.47 26.93 17.79
C SER A 395 95.05 27.66 19.01
N GLY A 396 95.01 26.97 20.15
CA GLY A 396 95.95 27.05 21.28
C GLY A 396 95.33 26.41 22.53
N SER A 397 95.52 25.12 22.84
CA SER A 397 96.72 24.49 23.42
C SER A 397 97.06 24.98 24.84
N GLY A 398 96.89 24.09 25.83
CA GLY A 398 97.38 24.23 27.21
C GLY A 398 96.35 23.75 28.23
N SER A 399 96.23 22.46 28.51
CA SER A 399 97.05 21.68 29.47
C SER A 399 96.77 22.02 30.95
N GLY A 400 96.03 21.11 31.60
CA GLY A 400 95.73 21.05 33.04
C GLY A 400 94.60 20.03 33.22
N ALA A 401 94.87 18.73 33.04
CA ALA A 401 95.29 17.80 34.08
C ALA A 401 94.25 17.66 35.21
N GLU A 402 93.71 16.45 35.32
CA GLU A 402 92.87 15.90 36.41
C GLU A 402 91.35 16.15 36.35
N ALA A 403 90.67 15.47 35.41
CA ALA A 403 89.30 14.92 35.60
C ALA A 403 88.89 13.99 34.43
N GLY A 404 89.74 13.05 34.03
CA GLY A 404 89.55 12.17 32.87
C GLY A 404 88.48 11.07 33.01
N GLY A 405 87.56 11.18 33.97
CA GLY A 405 86.51 10.19 34.21
C GLY A 405 85.07 10.73 34.17
N ALA A 406 84.87 12.05 34.11
CA ALA A 406 83.53 12.64 34.27
C ALA A 406 82.88 13.10 32.94
N ARG A 407 83.65 13.51 31.93
CA ARG A 407 83.09 13.99 30.64
C ARG A 407 82.63 12.89 29.69
N ASP A 408 83.22 11.70 29.77
CA ASP A 408 82.73 10.52 29.03
C ASP A 408 81.42 9.95 29.61
N LEU A 409 81.12 10.26 30.88
CA LEU A 409 79.84 9.93 31.50
C LEU A 409 78.73 10.90 31.06
N ASP A 410 79.03 12.20 30.91
CA ASP A 410 78.06 13.20 30.41
C ASP A 410 77.67 12.98 28.94
N LEU A 411 78.64 12.64 28.08
CA LEU A 411 78.34 12.31 26.68
C LEU A 411 77.55 11.01 26.54
N ARG A 412 77.77 10.02 27.42
CA ARG A 412 76.96 8.80 27.44
C ARG A 412 75.53 9.08 27.92
N ALA A 413 75.37 9.85 29.00
CA ALA A 413 74.04 10.23 29.49
C ALA A 413 73.24 11.01 28.43
N HIS A 414 73.88 11.92 27.69
CA HIS A 414 73.20 12.66 26.63
C HIS A 414 72.88 11.80 25.40
N VAL A 415 73.72 10.82 25.07
CA VAL A 415 73.43 9.84 24.01
C VAL A 415 72.28 8.92 24.44
N ASP A 416 72.24 8.51 25.70
CA ASP A 416 71.15 7.69 26.26
C ASP A 416 69.81 8.46 26.22
N ASP A 417 69.79 9.73 26.67
CA ASP A 417 68.62 10.63 26.57
C ASP A 417 68.16 10.82 25.11
N LEU A 418 69.08 11.04 24.18
CA LEU A 418 68.77 11.15 22.74
C LEU A 418 68.23 9.83 22.17
N THR A 419 68.72 8.67 22.62
CA THR A 419 68.15 7.39 22.19
C THR A 419 66.77 7.14 22.77
N GLU A 420 66.48 7.57 24.00
CA GLU A 420 65.13 7.52 24.58
C GLU A 420 64.17 8.44 23.82
N GLU A 421 64.58 9.66 23.50
CA GLU A 421 63.78 10.61 22.73
C GLU A 421 63.51 10.11 21.30
N VAL A 422 64.52 9.54 20.63
CA VAL A 422 64.36 8.90 19.30
C VAL A 422 63.41 7.70 19.39
N GLY A 423 63.49 6.88 20.45
CA GLY A 423 62.56 5.78 20.68
C GLY A 423 61.13 6.26 20.87
N TRP A 424 60.92 7.29 21.68
CA TRP A 424 59.60 7.89 21.89
C TRP A 424 59.01 8.49 20.61
N LEU A 425 59.83 9.16 19.80
CA LEU A 425 59.41 9.69 18.50
C LEU A 425 59.04 8.57 17.53
N GLN A 426 59.78 7.45 17.53
CA GLN A 426 59.44 6.27 16.71
C GLN A 426 58.09 5.68 17.12
N ASP A 427 57.84 5.50 18.42
CA ASP A 427 56.57 5.02 18.94
C ASP A 427 55.41 5.97 18.57
N GLN A 428 55.65 7.28 18.63
CA GLN A 428 54.65 8.29 18.24
C GLN A 428 54.35 8.24 16.74
N VAL A 429 55.37 8.08 15.89
CA VAL A 429 55.19 7.93 14.44
C VAL A 429 54.42 6.64 14.12
N GLU A 430 54.73 5.52 14.79
CA GLU A 430 54.02 4.26 14.58
C GLU A 430 52.54 4.36 15.01
N LEU A 431 52.27 5.02 16.15
CA LEU A 431 50.91 5.30 16.61
C LEU A 431 50.13 6.19 15.61
N LEU A 432 50.77 7.24 15.08
CA LEU A 432 50.17 8.11 14.06
C LEU A 432 49.92 7.35 12.75
N MET A 433 50.86 6.51 12.31
CA MET A 433 50.66 5.64 11.15
C MET A 433 49.47 4.68 11.35
N GLY A 434 49.34 4.08 12.53
CA GLY A 434 48.20 3.25 12.90
C GLY A 434 46.87 4.00 12.81
N LYS A 435 46.81 5.23 13.35
CA LYS A 435 45.62 6.10 13.25
C LYS A 435 45.29 6.46 11.80
N VAL A 436 46.29 6.78 10.97
CA VAL A 436 46.09 7.08 9.55
C VAL A 436 45.54 5.87 8.79
N VAL A 437 46.03 4.65 9.07
CA VAL A 437 45.51 3.42 8.47
C VAL A 437 44.07 3.16 8.90
N ALA A 438 43.75 3.35 10.18
CA ALA A 438 42.39 3.21 10.69
C ALA A 438 41.42 4.23 10.05
N LEU A 439 41.84 5.49 9.89
CA LEU A 439 41.07 6.53 9.21
C LEU A 439 40.87 6.22 7.73
N LYS A 440 41.89 5.70 7.04
CA LYS A 440 41.75 5.24 5.64
C LYS A 440 40.72 4.12 5.52
N LYS A 441 40.78 3.12 6.40
CA LYS A 441 39.80 2.02 6.44
C LYS A 441 38.38 2.50 6.73
N ALA A 442 38.22 3.46 7.65
CA ALA A 442 36.93 4.08 7.94
C ALA A 442 36.39 4.87 6.75
N ARG A 443 37.23 5.67 6.09
CA ARG A 443 36.89 6.41 4.87
C ARG A 443 36.44 5.45 3.76
N ASP A 444 37.20 4.40 3.49
CA ASP A 444 36.88 3.45 2.41
C ASP A 444 35.57 2.69 2.71
N LYS A 445 35.27 2.41 4.00
CA LYS A 445 33.98 1.87 4.43
C LYS A 445 32.83 2.86 4.18
N LEU A 446 33.01 4.14 4.50
CA LEU A 446 32.01 5.18 4.25
C LEU A 446 31.76 5.39 2.74
N LEU A 447 32.81 5.35 1.92
CA LEU A 447 32.68 5.40 0.46
C LEU A 447 31.88 4.22 -0.07
N GLY A 448 32.16 2.99 0.40
CA GLY A 448 31.36 1.82 0.01
C GLY A 448 29.90 1.87 0.48
N GLN A 449 29.60 2.53 1.60
CA GLN A 449 28.21 2.77 2.04
C GLN A 449 27.53 3.82 1.16
N LEU A 450 28.24 4.89 0.80
CA LEU A 450 27.75 5.94 -0.09
C LEU A 450 27.43 5.37 -1.48
N ASP A 451 28.30 4.52 -2.03
CA ASP A 451 28.08 3.87 -3.33
C ASP A 451 26.82 2.99 -3.30
N ARG A 452 26.63 2.20 -2.24
CA ARG A 452 25.41 1.38 -2.06
C ARG A 452 24.15 2.24 -1.99
N GLN A 453 24.16 3.29 -1.15
CA GLN A 453 23.04 4.21 -1.05
C GLN A 453 22.73 4.92 -2.37
N THR A 454 23.76 5.20 -3.16
CA THR A 454 23.60 5.80 -4.49
C THR A 454 22.91 4.81 -5.44
N THR A 455 23.34 3.55 -5.48
CA THR A 455 22.69 2.51 -6.30
C THR A 455 21.25 2.21 -5.88
N GLU A 456 20.97 2.19 -4.56
CA GLU A 456 19.61 2.04 -4.03
C GLU A 456 18.74 3.25 -4.42
N GLY A 457 19.30 4.46 -4.37
CA GLY A 457 18.63 5.68 -4.82
C GLY A 457 18.26 5.65 -6.30
N GLU A 458 19.18 5.19 -7.16
CA GLU A 458 18.94 5.01 -8.60
C GLU A 458 17.85 3.95 -8.87
N GLN A 459 17.89 2.83 -8.14
CA GLN A 459 16.87 1.79 -8.24
C GLN A 459 15.48 2.32 -7.86
N LEU A 460 15.37 3.00 -6.71
CA LEU A 460 14.10 3.59 -6.25
C LEU A 460 13.60 4.67 -7.22
N ALA A 461 14.49 5.40 -7.89
CA ALA A 461 14.10 6.37 -8.91
C ALA A 461 13.52 5.69 -10.16
N LEU A 462 14.10 4.57 -10.60
CA LEU A 462 13.57 3.76 -11.71
C LEU A 462 12.21 3.12 -11.38
N GLU A 463 12.06 2.57 -10.17
CA GLU A 463 10.80 2.03 -9.69
C GLU A 463 9.70 3.11 -9.61
N ASN A 464 10.02 4.30 -9.11
CA ASN A 464 9.08 5.42 -9.10
C ASN A 464 8.67 5.85 -10.52
N LYS A 465 9.61 5.86 -11.47
CA LYS A 465 9.30 6.15 -12.87
C LYS A 465 8.35 5.11 -13.47
N LEU A 466 8.60 3.82 -13.23
CA LEU A 466 7.75 2.73 -13.68
C LEU A 466 6.34 2.83 -13.09
N LEU A 467 6.22 3.10 -11.78
CA LEU A 467 4.92 3.31 -11.12
C LEU A 467 4.18 4.53 -11.68
N ALA A 468 4.88 5.62 -12.00
CA ALA A 468 4.28 6.79 -12.63
C ALA A 468 3.75 6.48 -14.05
N GLU A 469 4.48 5.69 -14.83
CA GLU A 469 4.05 5.21 -16.15
C GLU A 469 2.80 4.31 -16.04
N GLN A 470 2.81 3.34 -15.11
CA GLN A 470 1.64 2.47 -14.85
C GLN A 470 0.41 3.26 -14.40
N LEU A 471 0.60 4.29 -13.58
CA LEU A 471 -0.48 5.15 -13.12
C LEU A 471 -1.03 6.02 -14.27
N ALA A 472 -0.18 6.48 -15.18
CA ALA A 472 -0.60 7.17 -16.39
C ALA A 472 -1.40 6.26 -17.33
N GLU A 473 -0.96 5.01 -17.53
CA GLU A 473 -1.70 3.98 -18.28
C GLU A 473 -3.08 3.70 -17.66
N ALA A 474 -3.14 3.51 -16.34
CA ALA A 474 -4.39 3.26 -15.62
C ALA A 474 -5.38 4.42 -15.76
N ARG A 475 -4.90 5.67 -15.68
CA ARG A 475 -5.72 6.86 -15.95
C ARG A 475 -6.23 6.91 -17.39
N GLY A 476 -5.39 6.55 -18.36
CA GLY A 476 -5.79 6.46 -19.78
C GLY A 476 -6.90 5.44 -20.01
N LEU A 477 -6.78 4.25 -19.39
CA LEU A 477 -7.83 3.23 -19.44
C LEU A 477 -9.12 3.72 -18.79
N ALA A 478 -9.04 4.33 -17.60
CA ALA A 478 -10.20 4.87 -16.90
C ALA A 478 -10.94 5.94 -17.74
N ALA A 479 -10.22 6.85 -18.38
CA ALA A 479 -10.79 7.82 -19.31
C ALA A 479 -11.48 7.16 -20.51
N GLY A 480 -10.92 6.05 -21.02
CA GLY A 480 -11.55 5.25 -22.08
C GLY A 480 -12.89 4.62 -21.64
N TRP A 481 -12.94 4.04 -20.45
CA TRP A 481 -14.17 3.49 -19.87
C TRP A 481 -15.22 4.58 -19.63
N GLU A 482 -14.81 5.77 -19.17
CA GLU A 482 -15.69 6.91 -18.98
C GLU A 482 -16.30 7.38 -20.31
N ALA A 483 -15.48 7.53 -21.36
CA ALA A 483 -15.97 7.89 -22.69
C ALA A 483 -16.96 6.85 -23.22
N GLN A 484 -16.66 5.55 -23.08
CA GLN A 484 -17.56 4.48 -23.49
C GLN A 484 -18.89 4.49 -22.71
N ALA A 485 -18.86 4.81 -21.41
CA ALA A 485 -20.06 4.95 -20.60
C ALA A 485 -20.90 6.16 -21.06
N GLN A 486 -20.26 7.29 -21.36
CA GLN A 486 -20.93 8.47 -21.90
C GLN A 486 -21.59 8.19 -23.26
N ASP A 487 -20.91 7.49 -24.17
CA ASP A 487 -21.49 7.06 -25.45
C ASP A 487 -22.69 6.12 -25.25
N GLY A 488 -22.60 5.21 -24.28
CA GLY A 488 -23.70 4.33 -23.88
C GLY A 488 -24.92 5.12 -23.38
N LEU A 489 -24.71 6.13 -22.54
CA LEU A 489 -25.78 7.02 -22.06
C LEU A 489 -26.41 7.82 -23.19
N GLN A 490 -25.61 8.33 -24.13
CA GLN A 490 -26.13 9.03 -25.32
C GLN A 490 -26.96 8.10 -26.21
N ALA A 491 -26.54 6.84 -26.39
CA ALA A 491 -27.30 5.86 -27.14
C ALA A 491 -28.65 5.54 -26.47
N ILE A 492 -28.67 5.40 -25.14
CA ILE A 492 -29.91 5.22 -24.37
C ILE A 492 -30.84 6.44 -24.52
N ALA A 493 -30.29 7.66 -24.46
CA ALA A 493 -31.07 8.87 -24.66
C ALA A 493 -31.73 8.90 -26.05
N ARG A 494 -30.98 8.59 -27.12
CA ARG A 494 -31.54 8.51 -28.48
C ARG A 494 -32.63 7.45 -28.62
N LEU A 495 -32.43 6.27 -28.02
CA LEU A 495 -33.46 5.21 -28.02
C LEU A 495 -34.72 5.67 -27.29
N LYS A 496 -34.57 6.40 -26.18
CA LYS A 496 -35.69 6.99 -25.46
C LYS A 496 -36.43 7.99 -26.34
N ASP A 497 -35.74 8.89 -27.03
CA ASP A 497 -36.34 9.86 -27.95
C ASP A 497 -37.12 9.13 -29.07
N CYS A 498 -36.55 8.09 -29.70
CA CYS A 498 -37.25 7.28 -30.70
C CYS A 498 -38.50 6.58 -30.15
N LEU A 499 -38.46 6.09 -28.91
CA LEU A 499 -39.62 5.46 -28.25
C LEU A 499 -40.70 6.49 -27.91
N GLU A 500 -40.32 7.69 -27.46
CA GLU A 500 -41.26 8.79 -27.17
C GLU A 500 -41.92 9.30 -28.46
N GLU A 501 -41.16 9.44 -29.55
CA GLU A 501 -41.71 9.73 -30.88
C GLU A 501 -42.70 8.64 -31.32
N GLY A 502 -42.31 7.36 -31.22
CA GLY A 502 -43.18 6.23 -31.53
C GLY A 502 -44.48 6.21 -30.73
N ALA A 503 -44.42 6.55 -29.43
CA ALA A 503 -45.59 6.69 -28.57
C ALA A 503 -46.49 7.87 -28.95
N ALA A 504 -45.90 9.02 -29.32
CA ALA A 504 -46.64 10.19 -29.80
C ALA A 504 -47.42 9.90 -31.09
N TRP A 505 -46.81 9.17 -32.04
CA TRP A 505 -47.49 8.71 -33.26
C TRP A 505 -48.64 7.74 -32.96
N ALA A 506 -48.48 6.84 -31.98
CA ALA A 506 -49.53 5.92 -31.57
C ALA A 506 -50.73 6.64 -30.94
N GLN A 507 -50.49 7.68 -30.13
CA GLN A 507 -51.57 8.52 -29.57
C GLN A 507 -52.24 9.40 -30.62
N SER A 508 -51.48 9.95 -31.57
CA SER A 508 -52.02 10.80 -32.64
C SER A 508 -52.85 10.03 -33.67
N GLY A 509 -52.61 8.72 -33.87
CA GLY A 509 -53.32 7.91 -34.86
C GLY A 509 -54.67 7.33 -34.40
N GLY A 510 -55.01 7.42 -33.11
CA GLY A 510 -56.21 6.77 -32.53
C GLY A 510 -57.43 7.68 -32.28
N GLY A 511 -57.36 8.98 -32.59
CA GLY A 511 -58.30 9.97 -32.06
C GLY A 511 -59.50 10.39 -32.93
N GLU A 512 -59.51 10.13 -34.24
CA GLU A 512 -60.55 10.68 -35.13
C GLU A 512 -61.09 9.64 -36.13
N GLN A 513 -61.75 8.59 -35.63
CA GLN A 513 -62.71 7.87 -36.49
C GLN A 513 -63.85 7.25 -35.68
N GLY A 514 -64.50 8.08 -34.88
CA GLY A 514 -65.83 7.83 -34.36
C GLY A 514 -66.80 8.85 -34.95
N GLY A 515 -67.47 8.51 -36.06
CA GLY A 515 -68.63 9.27 -36.50
C GLY A 515 -68.98 9.15 -37.98
N GLY A 516 -69.70 8.09 -38.35
CA GLY A 516 -70.45 8.07 -39.61
C GLY A 516 -70.53 6.69 -40.22
N GLY A 517 -71.63 5.99 -39.96
CA GLY A 517 -71.83 4.62 -40.41
C GLY A 517 -72.09 4.51 -41.91
N ALA A 518 -71.96 3.28 -42.41
CA ALA A 518 -72.96 2.64 -43.25
C ALA A 518 -72.47 1.21 -43.55
N GLU A 519 -73.36 0.25 -43.29
CA GLU A 519 -73.25 -1.14 -43.69
C GLU A 519 -72.99 -1.25 -45.20
N GLY A 520 -72.07 -2.14 -45.57
CA GLY A 520 -71.76 -2.40 -46.97
C GLY A 520 -70.76 -3.53 -47.12
N ALA A 521 -71.28 -4.74 -47.31
CA ALA A 521 -70.55 -5.97 -47.56
C ALA A 521 -69.54 -5.85 -48.72
N GLY A 522 -68.43 -6.59 -48.64
CA GLY A 522 -67.63 -6.91 -49.83
C GLY A 522 -66.14 -7.06 -49.60
N ALA A 523 -65.73 -8.31 -49.36
CA ALA A 523 -64.55 -8.96 -49.94
C ALA A 523 -63.24 -8.16 -50.14
N GLY A 524 -62.21 -8.58 -49.40
CA GLY A 524 -60.81 -8.44 -49.80
C GLY A 524 -59.87 -8.71 -48.62
N PRO A 525 -59.10 -9.83 -48.60
CA PRO A 525 -58.01 -9.99 -47.64
C PRO A 525 -56.88 -9.04 -48.03
N ALA A 526 -56.99 -7.79 -47.61
CA ALA A 526 -55.95 -6.79 -47.76
C ALA A 526 -54.75 -7.23 -46.92
N ALA A 527 -53.65 -7.48 -47.62
CA ALA A 527 -52.36 -7.89 -47.06
C ALA A 527 -52.00 -7.05 -45.84
N ALA A 528 -51.72 -7.73 -44.72
CA ALA A 528 -51.17 -7.12 -43.53
C ALA A 528 -49.90 -6.32 -43.89
N PRO A 529 -49.72 -5.11 -43.33
CA PRO A 529 -48.75 -4.16 -43.85
C PRO A 529 -47.30 -4.62 -43.59
N PRO A 530 -46.34 -4.32 -44.50
CA PRO A 530 -44.90 -4.62 -44.36
C PRO A 530 -44.19 -3.92 -43.17
N ARG A 531 -44.95 -3.22 -42.32
CA ARG A 531 -44.44 -2.39 -41.22
C ARG A 531 -44.10 -3.20 -39.97
N ALA A 532 -44.81 -4.32 -39.72
CA ALA A 532 -44.45 -5.22 -38.62
C ALA A 532 -43.11 -5.93 -38.89
N GLU A 533 -42.82 -6.25 -40.15
CA GLU A 533 -41.53 -6.82 -40.56
C GLU A 533 -40.38 -5.79 -40.45
N ALA A 534 -40.64 -4.52 -40.76
CA ALA A 534 -39.66 -3.44 -40.58
C ALA A 534 -39.27 -3.27 -39.11
N ALA A 535 -40.25 -3.16 -38.20
CA ALA A 535 -39.99 -3.07 -36.75
C ALA A 535 -39.27 -4.32 -36.19
N ALA A 536 -39.65 -5.51 -36.67
CA ALA A 536 -38.96 -6.75 -36.29
C ALA A 536 -37.52 -6.81 -36.83
N SER A 537 -37.27 -6.26 -38.02
CA SER A 537 -35.92 -6.19 -38.59
C SER A 537 -35.02 -5.21 -37.84
N GLU A 538 -35.58 -4.08 -37.38
CA GLU A 538 -34.87 -3.08 -36.59
C GLU A 538 -34.53 -3.59 -35.19
N ALA A 539 -35.47 -4.29 -34.54
CA ALA A 539 -35.21 -4.98 -33.26
C ALA A 539 -34.10 -6.04 -33.38
N ARG A 540 -34.06 -6.79 -34.49
CA ARG A 540 -32.98 -7.76 -34.76
C ARG A 540 -31.63 -7.06 -35.02
N ALA A 541 -31.63 -5.93 -35.71
CA ALA A 541 -30.42 -5.14 -35.92
C ALA A 541 -29.86 -4.60 -34.60
N ALA A 542 -30.72 -4.05 -33.73
CA ALA A 542 -30.33 -3.59 -32.40
C ALA A 542 -29.79 -4.73 -31.51
N ALA A 543 -30.41 -5.91 -31.56
CA ALA A 543 -29.94 -7.09 -30.83
C ALA A 543 -28.56 -7.56 -31.32
N LEU A 544 -28.32 -7.55 -32.63
CA LEU A 544 -27.01 -7.86 -33.21
C LEU A 544 -25.94 -6.83 -32.84
N GLU A 545 -26.30 -5.55 -32.77
CA GLU A 545 -25.39 -4.49 -32.35
C GLU A 545 -25.01 -4.58 -30.86
N LEU A 546 -25.97 -4.90 -29.99
CA LEU A 546 -25.70 -5.22 -28.59
C LEU A 546 -24.74 -6.40 -28.45
N ARG A 547 -24.95 -7.47 -29.24
CA ARG A 547 -24.10 -8.66 -29.22
C ARG A 547 -22.69 -8.39 -29.75
N SER A 548 -22.55 -7.54 -30.79
CA SER A 548 -21.23 -7.16 -31.30
C SER A 548 -20.46 -6.31 -30.28
N ARG A 549 -21.13 -5.39 -29.58
CA ARG A 549 -20.53 -4.61 -28.49
C ARG A 549 -20.14 -5.49 -27.30
N ALA A 550 -20.96 -6.47 -26.92
CA ALA A 550 -20.62 -7.42 -25.87
C ALA A 550 -19.36 -8.24 -26.22
N LEU A 551 -19.27 -8.77 -27.44
CA LEU A 551 -18.09 -9.49 -27.91
C LEU A 551 -16.84 -8.59 -27.99
N ALA A 552 -16.99 -7.33 -28.40
CA ALA A 552 -15.88 -6.37 -28.39
C ALA A 552 -15.36 -6.10 -26.96
N ALA A 553 -16.26 -5.98 -25.98
CA ALA A 553 -15.90 -5.83 -24.57
C ALA A 553 -15.19 -7.08 -24.01
N GLU A 554 -15.64 -8.28 -24.38
CA GLU A 554 -14.95 -9.53 -24.03
C GLU A 554 -13.54 -9.61 -24.63
N LEU A 555 -13.37 -9.23 -25.90
CA LEU A 555 -12.05 -9.17 -26.55
C LEU A 555 -11.10 -8.19 -25.86
N LEU A 556 -11.60 -7.00 -25.47
CA LEU A 556 -10.80 -6.03 -24.73
C LEU A 556 -10.41 -6.55 -23.34
N ARG A 557 -11.33 -7.21 -22.62
CA ARG A 557 -11.01 -7.89 -21.34
C ARG A 557 -9.95 -8.98 -21.53
N ALA A 558 -10.06 -9.80 -22.57
CA ALA A 558 -9.08 -10.84 -22.87
C ALA A 558 -7.69 -10.26 -23.19
N LEU A 559 -7.63 -9.16 -23.95
CA LEU A 559 -6.38 -8.45 -24.23
C LEU A 559 -5.76 -7.83 -22.97
N ALA A 560 -6.58 -7.24 -22.10
CA ALA A 560 -6.12 -6.69 -20.81
C ALA A 560 -5.58 -7.80 -19.89
N ALA A 561 -6.28 -8.93 -19.79
CA ALA A 561 -5.84 -10.10 -19.02
C ALA A 561 -4.52 -10.67 -19.57
N ARG A 562 -4.36 -10.74 -20.89
CA ARG A 562 -3.10 -11.13 -21.54
C ARG A 562 -1.95 -10.18 -21.21
N GLY A 563 -2.20 -8.86 -21.23
CA GLY A 563 -1.20 -7.86 -20.85
C GLY A 563 -0.77 -7.97 -19.38
N ALA A 564 -1.73 -8.21 -18.48
CA ALA A 564 -1.45 -8.46 -17.06
C ALA A 564 -0.62 -9.74 -16.86
N ALA A 565 -0.98 -10.84 -17.54
CA ALA A 565 -0.22 -12.09 -17.49
C ALA A 565 1.21 -11.92 -18.04
N ALA A 566 1.39 -11.16 -19.12
CA ALA A 566 2.72 -10.88 -19.66
C ALA A 566 3.58 -10.06 -18.68
N ARG A 567 3.01 -9.03 -18.03
CA ARG A 567 3.72 -8.24 -17.01
C ARG A 567 4.08 -9.06 -15.77
N ALA A 568 3.24 -10.02 -15.37
CA ALA A 568 3.57 -10.93 -14.27
C ALA A 568 4.65 -11.96 -14.64
N ALA A 569 4.70 -12.39 -15.90
CA ALA A 569 5.66 -13.39 -16.37
C ALA A 569 7.10 -12.84 -16.51
N VAL A 570 7.27 -11.58 -16.90
CA VAL A 570 8.60 -10.99 -17.13
C VAL A 570 9.51 -11.01 -15.87
N PRO A 571 9.05 -10.58 -14.68
CA PRO A 571 9.85 -10.65 -13.45
C PRO A 571 10.21 -12.09 -13.06
N LEU A 572 9.29 -13.04 -13.26
CA LEU A 572 9.53 -14.45 -12.95
C LEU A 572 10.62 -15.03 -13.84
N LEU A 573 10.58 -14.74 -15.14
CA LEU A 573 11.60 -15.16 -16.09
C LEU A 573 12.96 -14.52 -15.78
N GLY A 574 12.98 -13.23 -15.42
CA GLY A 574 14.21 -12.54 -14.98
C GLY A 574 14.81 -13.17 -13.71
N GLY A 575 13.98 -13.59 -12.76
CA GLY A 575 14.43 -14.31 -11.56
C GLY A 575 14.94 -15.73 -11.84
N VAL A 576 14.45 -16.39 -12.88
CA VAL A 576 15.00 -17.68 -13.34
C VAL A 576 16.35 -17.47 -14.02
N GLU A 577 16.47 -16.47 -14.90
CA GLU A 577 17.73 -16.14 -15.58
C GLU A 577 18.83 -15.75 -14.58
N ALA A 578 18.52 -14.91 -13.59
CA ALA A 578 19.47 -14.54 -12.54
C ALA A 578 19.97 -15.77 -11.75
N ARG A 579 19.09 -16.71 -11.43
CA ARG A 579 19.46 -17.97 -10.76
C ARG A 579 20.33 -18.88 -11.65
N LEU A 580 20.05 -18.93 -12.95
CA LEU A 580 20.87 -19.68 -13.90
C LEU A 580 22.26 -19.07 -14.07
N LEU A 581 22.36 -17.73 -14.12
CA LEU A 581 23.66 -17.04 -14.16
C LEU A 581 24.46 -17.28 -12.87
N ALA A 582 23.82 -17.17 -11.70
CA ALA A 582 24.46 -17.48 -10.42
C ALA A 582 24.96 -18.93 -10.34
N ALA A 583 24.15 -19.90 -10.81
CA ALA A 583 24.55 -21.31 -10.88
C ALA A 583 25.73 -21.52 -11.84
N ARG A 584 25.73 -20.85 -13.00
CA ARG A 584 26.83 -20.92 -13.97
C ARG A 584 28.14 -20.36 -13.39
N GLU A 585 28.09 -19.24 -12.68
CA GLU A 585 29.26 -18.68 -12.00
C GLU A 585 29.80 -19.58 -10.90
N ALA A 586 28.91 -20.23 -10.14
CA ALA A 586 29.31 -21.19 -9.10
C ALA A 586 30.05 -22.39 -9.70
N VAL A 587 29.57 -22.93 -10.82
CA VAL A 587 30.25 -24.01 -11.57
C VAL A 587 31.58 -23.52 -12.15
N GLY A 588 31.66 -22.27 -12.61
CA GLY A 588 32.89 -21.66 -13.11
C GLY A 588 33.96 -21.48 -12.03
N ARG A 589 33.56 -21.17 -10.79
CA ARG A 589 34.47 -21.05 -9.63
C ARG A 589 34.95 -22.39 -9.07
N SER A 590 34.24 -23.48 -9.36
CA SER A 590 34.60 -24.83 -8.89
C SER A 590 35.57 -25.56 -9.81
N ARG A 591 35.86 -25.01 -10.99
CA ARG A 591 36.90 -25.49 -11.92
C ARG A 591 38.14 -24.63 -11.77
#